data_AF-A0A1V1P1K7-F1
#
_entry.id   AF-A0A1V1P1K7-F1
#
_cell.length_a   1.000
_cell.length_b   1.000
_cell.length_c   1.000
_cell.angle_alpha   90.00
_cell.angle_beta   90.00
_cell.angle_gamma   90.00
#
_symmetry.space_group_name_H-M   'P 1'
#
loop_
_entity.id
_entity.type
_entity.pdbx_description
1 polymer ?
#
loop_
_entity_poly.entity_id
_entity_poly.type
_entity_poly.pdbx_seq_one_letter_code
_entity_poly.pdbx_strand_id
1 'polypeptide(L)'
;AFLNQFLTTEKLKELLPDCKDYQIDRYELPNLLAINFYIRGLLGDGVAASVRSDPQAKTLGEYLRAKIVTLPDSIFNNNQNKTNV
;
A
#
# COMPACT_ATOMS: atom_id res chain seq x y z
N ALA A 1 -0.29 9.78 -11.29
CA ALA A 1 1.03 9.10 -11.26
C ALA A 1 0.83 7.58 -11.19
N PHE A 2 1.83 6.78 -11.61
CA PHE A 2 1.74 5.30 -11.69
C PHE A 2 1.20 4.64 -10.41
N LEU A 3 1.79 4.94 -9.25
CA LEU A 3 1.40 4.31 -7.98
C LEU A 3 -0.09 4.54 -7.66
N ASN A 4 -0.62 5.72 -8.01
CA ASN A 4 -2.03 6.05 -7.82
C ASN A 4 -2.97 5.14 -8.63
N GLN A 5 -2.59 4.84 -9.87
CA GLN A 5 -3.38 3.99 -10.76
C GLN A 5 -3.16 2.50 -10.48
N PHE A 6 -1.93 2.12 -10.16
CA PHE A 6 -1.55 0.73 -9.90
C PHE A 6 -2.12 0.23 -8.57
N LEU A 7 -1.99 1.00 -7.49
CA LEU A 7 -2.37 0.58 -6.15
C LEU A 7 -3.84 0.94 -5.90
N THR A 8 -4.74 0.14 -6.48
CA THR A 8 -6.19 0.16 -6.17
C THR A 8 -6.51 -0.72 -4.97
N THR A 9 -7.75 -0.67 -4.47
CA THR A 9 -8.20 -1.58 -3.41
C THR A 9 -8.15 -3.04 -3.84
N GLU A 10 -8.53 -3.34 -5.08
CA GLU A 10 -8.49 -4.67 -5.67
C GLU A 10 -7.03 -5.13 -5.77
N LYS A 11 -6.14 -4.25 -6.26
CA LYS A 11 -4.72 -4.60 -6.34
C LYS A 11 -4.11 -4.85 -4.97
N LEU A 12 -4.49 -4.06 -3.97
CA LEU A 12 -4.03 -4.28 -2.59
C LEU A 12 -4.46 -5.65 -2.06
N LYS A 13 -5.70 -6.09 -2.35
CA LYS A 13 -6.19 -7.42 -1.96
C LYS A 13 -5.49 -8.57 -2.70
N GLU A 14 -5.07 -8.36 -3.94
CA GLU A 14 -4.22 -9.32 -4.66
C GLU A 14 -2.82 -9.42 -4.02
N LEU A 15 -2.24 -8.29 -3.64
CA LEU A 15 -0.91 -8.24 -3.03
C LEU A 15 -0.92 -8.78 -1.59
N LEU A 16 -2.00 -8.57 -0.86
CA LEU A 16 -2.21 -8.97 0.53
C LEU A 16 -3.47 -9.87 0.64
N PRO A 17 -3.38 -11.17 0.30
CA PRO A 17 -4.52 -12.07 0.33
C PRO A 17 -5.21 -12.16 1.69
N ASP A 18 -4.46 -11.99 2.78
CA ASP A 18 -4.98 -11.98 4.15
C ASP A 18 -5.93 -10.80 4.43
N CYS A 19 -5.95 -9.79 3.55
CA CYS A 19 -6.83 -8.63 3.61
C CYS A 19 -8.05 -8.75 2.66
N LYS A 20 -8.21 -9.86 1.93
CA LYS A 20 -9.22 -10.01 0.87
C LYS A 20 -10.66 -9.85 1.37
N ASP A 21 -10.96 -10.39 2.54
CA ASP A 21 -12.31 -10.41 3.12
C ASP A 21 -12.64 -9.13 3.89
N TYR A 22 -11.66 -8.24 4.08
CA TYR A 22 -11.86 -6.98 4.77
C TYR A 22 -12.47 -5.91 3.85
N GLN A 23 -13.27 -5.03 4.45
CA GLN A 23 -13.65 -3.78 3.82
C GLN A 23 -12.47 -2.81 3.88
N ILE A 24 -12.13 -2.21 2.73
CA ILE A 24 -10.98 -1.33 2.58
C ILE A 24 -11.43 -0.03 1.92
N ASP A 25 -11.17 1.08 2.60
CA ASP A 25 -11.36 2.42 2.03
C ASP A 25 -10.02 2.98 1.56
N ARG A 26 -10.01 3.62 0.39
CA ARG A 26 -8.82 4.22 -0.22
C ARG A 26 -8.97 5.74 -0.24
N TYR A 27 -7.98 6.43 0.33
CA TYR A 27 -7.93 7.89 0.38
C TYR A 27 -6.67 8.40 -0.31
N GLU A 28 -6.83 9.29 -1.27
CA GLU A 28 -5.71 10.00 -1.90
C GLU A 28 -5.34 11.23 -1.07
N LEU A 29 -4.05 11.39 -0.79
CA LEU A 29 -3.50 12.50 0.00
C LEU A 29 -2.57 13.32 -0.90
N PRO A 30 -3.11 14.15 -1.81
CA PRO A 30 -2.33 14.80 -2.87
C PRO A 30 -1.23 15.73 -2.34
N ASN A 31 -1.49 16.43 -1.24
CA ASN A 31 -0.51 17.33 -0.61
C ASN A 31 0.64 16.59 0.10
N LEU A 32 0.48 15.28 0.34
CA LEU A 32 1.52 14.41 0.92
C LEU A 32 2.12 13.46 -0.12
N LEU A 33 1.65 13.53 -1.38
CA LEU A 33 2.01 12.61 -2.46
C LEU A 33 1.84 11.13 -2.05
N ALA A 34 0.78 10.85 -1.28
CA ALA A 34 0.55 9.56 -0.63
C ALA A 34 -0.85 9.00 -0.90
N ILE A 35 -1.01 7.70 -0.67
CA ILE A 35 -2.28 6.99 -0.70
C ILE A 35 -2.41 6.25 0.63
N ASN A 36 -3.55 6.42 1.29
CA ASN A 36 -3.86 5.75 2.54
C ASN A 36 -4.94 4.68 2.33
N PHE A 37 -4.74 3.51 2.92
CA PHE A 37 -5.71 2.42 2.94
C PHE A 37 -6.17 2.17 4.36
N TYR A 38 -7.47 2.30 4.59
CA TYR A 38 -8.08 1.97 5.86
C TYR A 38 -8.74 0.59 5.78
N ILE A 39 -8.13 -0.40 6.42
CA ILE A 39 -8.61 -1.78 6.45
C ILE A 39 -9.45 -1.97 7.72
N ARG A 40 -10.78 -1.96 7.56
CA ARG A 40 -11.74 -1.97 8.66
C ARG A 40 -11.69 -3.27 9.43
N GLY A 41 -11.57 -3.22 10.75
CA GLY A 41 -11.59 -4.42 11.60
C GLY A 41 -10.32 -5.28 11.53
N LEU A 42 -9.30 -4.88 10.78
CA LEU A 42 -8.02 -5.61 10.70
C LEU A 42 -7.36 -5.78 12.07
N LEU A 43 -7.47 -4.75 12.92
CA LEU A 43 -6.90 -4.73 14.27
C LEU A 43 -7.95 -5.03 15.37
N GLY A 44 -9.11 -5.57 15.00
CA GLY A 44 -10.23 -5.76 15.94
C GLY A 44 -10.69 -4.44 16.59
N ASP A 45 -11.05 -4.49 17.87
CA ASP A 45 -11.38 -3.31 18.69
C ASP A 45 -10.14 -2.54 19.20
N GLY A 46 -8.96 -2.82 18.63
CA GLY A 46 -7.68 -2.20 18.98
C GLY A 46 -6.66 -3.18 19.60
N VAL A 47 -5.52 -2.64 20.01
CA VAL A 47 -4.35 -3.40 20.52
C VAL A 47 -4.71 -4.37 21.66
N ALA A 48 -5.72 -4.03 22.48
CA ALA A 48 -6.15 -4.85 23.61
C ALA A 48 -7.07 -6.03 23.23
N ALA A 49 -7.68 -6.01 22.04
CA ALA A 49 -8.63 -7.03 21.57
C ALA A 49 -8.08 -7.88 20.41
N SER A 50 -6.97 -7.47 19.80
CA SER A 50 -6.37 -8.17 18.67
C SER A 50 -5.57 -9.39 19.14
N VAL A 51 -6.07 -10.60 18.86
CA VAL A 51 -5.34 -11.87 19.05
C VAL A 51 -4.25 -12.09 17.99
N ARG A 52 -4.02 -11.09 17.11
CA ARG A 52 -3.00 -11.18 16.05
C ARG A 52 -1.62 -10.87 16.60
N SER A 53 -0.63 -11.61 16.11
CA SER A 53 0.79 -11.38 16.42
C SER A 53 1.32 -10.01 15.99
N ASP A 54 0.57 -9.26 15.17
CA ASP A 54 0.89 -7.90 14.72
C ASP A 54 -0.24 -6.92 15.10
N PRO A 55 -0.30 -6.48 16.37
CA PRO A 55 -1.38 -5.62 16.87
C PRO A 55 -1.34 -4.19 16.31
N GLN A 56 -0.25 -3.80 15.63
CA GLN A 56 -0.10 -2.48 15.02
C GLN A 56 0.00 -2.53 13.48
N ALA A 57 -0.18 -3.69 12.86
CA ALA A 57 0.02 -3.88 11.41
C ALA A 57 1.44 -3.48 10.92
N LYS A 58 2.46 -3.48 11.78
CA LYS A 58 3.84 -3.13 11.42
C LYS A 58 4.45 -4.15 10.45
N THR A 59 4.22 -5.43 10.72
CA THR A 59 4.63 -6.52 9.84
C THR A 59 3.83 -6.49 8.54
N LEU A 60 2.55 -6.10 8.57
CA LEU A 60 1.74 -5.97 7.35
C LEU A 60 2.30 -4.91 6.37
N GLY A 61 2.71 -3.75 6.89
CA GLY A 61 3.34 -2.71 6.06
C GLY A 61 4.64 -3.21 5.41
N GLU A 62 5.46 -3.92 6.18
CA GLU A 62 6.71 -4.51 5.69
C GLU A 62 6.45 -5.61 4.66
N TYR A 63 5.41 -6.41 4.86
CA TYR A 63 4.99 -7.44 3.92
C TYR A 63 4.55 -6.85 2.58
N LEU A 64 3.82 -5.73 2.59
CA LEU A 64 3.48 -4.99 1.37
C LEU A 64 4.74 -4.41 0.70
N ARG A 65 5.67 -3.85 1.47
CA ARG A 65 6.94 -3.29 0.98
C ARG A 65 7.81 -4.34 0.28
N ALA A 66 7.74 -5.60 0.71
CA ALA A 66 8.49 -6.70 0.13
C ALA A 66 7.89 -7.25 -1.19
N LYS A 67 6.74 -6.76 -1.64
CA LYS A 67 6.10 -7.25 -2.88
C LYS A 67 6.86 -6.79 -4.12
N ILE A 68 7.10 -7.74 -5.02
CA ILE A 68 7.68 -7.48 -6.33
C ILE A 68 6.55 -7.17 -7.31
N VAL A 69 6.66 -6.06 -8.03
CA VAL A 69 5.68 -5.62 -9.02
C VAL A 69 6.37 -5.19 -10.31
N THR A 70 5.70 -5.38 -11.43
CA THR A 70 6.17 -4.87 -12.72
C THR A 70 5.98 -3.36 -12.77
N LEU A 71 7.03 -2.64 -13.12
CA LEU A 71 7.00 -1.19 -13.33
C LEU A 71 6.86 -0.89 -14.82
N PRO A 72 6.12 0.16 -15.21
CA PRO A 72 6.02 0.59 -16.59
C PRO A 72 7.28 1.37 -17.01
N ASP A 73 7.67 1.23 -18.28
CA ASP A 73 8.88 1.84 -18.84
C ASP A 73 8.95 3.36 -18.66
N SER A 74 7.78 4.02 -18.66
CA SER A 74 7.63 5.47 -18.45
C SER A 74 8.29 6.00 -17.16
N ILE A 75 8.47 5.16 -16.14
CA ILE A 75 9.09 5.56 -14.86
C ILE A 75 10.62 5.71 -15.02
N PHE A 76 11.26 4.92 -15.88
CA PHE A 76 12.72 4.96 -16.05
C PHE A 76 13.20 6.23 -16.77
N ASN A 77 12.36 6.80 -17.65
CA ASN A 77 12.74 7.94 -18.48
C ASN A 77 12.81 9.29 -17.72
N ASN A 78 12.21 9.40 -16.54
CA ASN A 78 12.20 10.64 -15.76
C ASN A 78 13.52 10.95 -15.04
N ASN A 79 14.48 10.01 -14.99
CA ASN A 79 15.75 10.18 -14.27
C ASN A 79 16.95 10.59 -15.16
N GLN A 80 16.78 10.74 -16.48
CA GLN A 80 17.88 11.07 -17.40
C GLN A 80 18.13 12.59 -17.56
N ASN A 81 17.29 13.45 -16.95
CA ASN A 81 17.40 14.92 -17.07
C ASN A 81 18.26 15.58 -15.96
N LYS A 82 19.06 14.83 -15.19
CA LYS A 82 19.87 15.37 -14.08
C LYS A 82 21.39 15.20 -14.19
N THR A 83 21.92 14.70 -15.30
CA THR A 83 23.38 14.42 -15.44
C THR A 83 24.08 15.24 -16.53
N ASN A 84 23.50 16.35 -17.00
CA ASN A 84 24.17 17.25 -17.94
C ASN A 84 24.28 18.68 -17.34
N VAL A 85 25.19 18.87 -16.40
CA VAL A 85 25.87 20.15 -16.11
C VAL A 85 27.33 19.85 -15.83
#